data_AF-A0A7H8S7H5-F1
#
_entry.id   AF-A0A7H8S7H5-F1
#
_cell.length_a   1.000
_cell.length_b   1.000
_cell.length_c   1.000
_cell.angle_alpha   90.00
_cell.angle_beta   90.00
_cell.angle_gamma   90.00
#
_symmetry.space_group_name_H-M   'P 1'
#
loop_
_entity.id
_entity.type
_entity.pdbx_description
1 polymer ?
#
loop_
_entity_poly.entity_id
_entity_poly.type
_entity_poly.pdbx_seq_one_letter_code
_entity_poly.pdbx_strand_id
1 'polypeptide(L)'
;MKLIVIQNYRGENNRFPDNKTMKAYGHNIEIMYRDIQANSDINLNPDKGLDESLLTEIINFLSSFANRSRYYNLDYLTGQTGIEDPLVEWSKIQEKIYNRHCIKKKKGIPNSHVESVVWVYSETNEIIDDFNDLLFETEKIQRVQGHIVFYVYTIICNLAEILERLEFKHNLFPFLREFFTSYNSNMKKSDVIKKRLWI
;
A
#
# COMPACT_ATOMS: atom_id res chain seq x y z
N MET A 1 9.31 -7.71 4.44
CA MET A 1 9.60 -7.19 5.80
C MET A 1 10.11 -8.28 6.76
N LYS A 2 9.37 -9.36 7.07
CA LYS A 2 9.90 -10.42 7.97
C LYS A 2 11.26 -10.97 7.56
N LEU A 3 11.49 -11.16 6.26
CA LEU A 3 12.80 -11.60 5.74
C LEU A 3 13.93 -10.61 6.10
N ILE A 4 13.65 -9.31 6.05
CA ILE A 4 14.62 -8.25 6.40
C ILE A 4 14.93 -8.33 7.89
N VAL A 5 13.92 -8.42 8.76
CA VAL A 5 14.09 -8.57 10.21
C VAL A 5 14.94 -9.81 10.53
N ILE A 6 14.64 -10.94 9.90
CA ILE A 6 15.40 -12.19 10.09
C ILE A 6 16.84 -12.03 9.62
N GLN A 7 17.07 -11.46 8.43
CA GLN A 7 18.42 -11.29 7.89
C GLN A 7 19.24 -10.28 8.71
N ASN A 8 18.64 -9.19 9.17
CA ASN A 8 19.30 -8.23 10.06
C ASN A 8 19.73 -8.92 11.35
N TYR A 9 18.80 -9.64 12.00
CA TYR A 9 19.08 -10.37 13.23
C TYR A 9 20.21 -11.40 13.04
N ARG A 10 20.19 -12.14 11.93
CA ARG A 10 21.26 -13.09 11.58
C ARG A 10 22.60 -12.40 11.35
N GLY A 11 22.61 -11.26 10.67
CA GLY A 11 23.81 -10.48 10.41
C GLY A 11 24.49 -10.00 11.68
N GLU A 12 23.70 -9.62 12.68
CA GLU A 12 24.19 -9.13 13.97
C GLU A 12 24.57 -10.25 14.95
N ASN A 13 23.82 -11.36 14.95
CA ASN A 13 23.90 -12.39 16.00
C ASN A 13 24.46 -13.74 15.52
N ASN A 14 24.72 -13.89 14.23
CA ASN A 14 25.14 -15.13 13.56
C ASN A 14 24.24 -16.35 13.88
N ARG A 15 22.95 -16.10 14.15
CA ARG A 15 21.93 -17.11 14.44
C ARG A 15 20.56 -16.60 14.01
N PHE A 16 19.60 -17.51 13.85
CA PHE A 16 18.22 -17.11 13.57
C PHE A 16 17.52 -16.58 14.83
N PRO A 17 16.58 -15.62 14.69
CA PRO A 17 15.73 -15.21 15.80
C PRO A 17 14.87 -16.39 16.25
N ASP A 18 14.60 -16.47 17.55
CA ASP A 18 13.70 -17.49 18.06
C ASP A 18 12.23 -17.18 17.73
N ASN A 19 11.36 -18.17 17.91
CA ASN A 19 9.93 -18.01 17.66
C ASN A 19 9.27 -16.95 18.55
N LYS A 20 9.82 -16.68 19.75
CA LYS A 20 9.28 -15.68 20.67
C LYS A 20 9.55 -14.27 20.13
N THR A 21 10.77 -14.01 19.65
CA THR A 21 11.16 -12.78 18.95
C THR A 21 10.29 -12.55 17.71
N MET A 22 10.13 -13.58 16.86
CA MET A 22 9.31 -13.43 15.64
C MET A 22 7.82 -13.26 15.93
N LYS A 23 7.30 -13.86 17.00
CA LYS A 23 5.90 -13.66 17.43
C LYS A 23 5.64 -12.25 17.95
N ALA A 24 6.63 -11.57 18.53
CA ALA A 24 6.47 -10.19 19.01
C ALA A 24 6.09 -9.22 17.89
N TYR A 25 6.57 -9.44 16.65
CA TYR A 25 6.16 -8.64 15.48
C TYR A 25 4.78 -9.02 14.93
N GLY A 26 4.31 -10.25 15.15
CA GLY A 26 3.00 -10.74 14.71
C GLY A 26 2.73 -10.53 13.20
N HIS A 27 1.58 -9.93 12.89
CA HIS A 27 1.21 -9.43 11.56
C HIS A 27 1.24 -7.89 11.49
N ASN A 28 1.89 -7.23 12.45
CA ASN A 28 1.94 -5.78 12.48
C ASN A 28 3.03 -5.27 11.51
N ILE A 29 2.59 -4.96 10.30
CA ILE A 29 3.44 -4.48 9.21
C ILE A 29 4.05 -3.12 9.58
N GLU A 30 3.29 -2.26 10.26
CA GLU A 30 3.74 -0.94 10.70
C GLU A 30 4.90 -1.03 11.72
N ILE A 31 4.82 -1.92 12.71
CA ILE A 31 5.91 -2.12 13.68
C ILE A 31 7.16 -2.62 12.95
N MET A 32 7.03 -3.63 12.08
CA MET A 32 8.16 -4.13 11.31
C MET A 32 8.75 -3.06 10.42
N TYR A 33 7.93 -2.23 9.78
CA TYR A 33 8.40 -1.16 8.92
C TYR A 33 9.18 -0.10 9.68
N ARG A 34 8.65 0.36 10.84
CA ARG A 34 9.35 1.32 11.71
C ARG A 34 10.66 0.77 12.24
N ASP A 35 10.67 -0.49 12.65
CA ASP A 35 11.89 -1.16 13.11
C ASP A 35 12.94 -1.27 11.98
N ILE A 36 12.50 -1.62 10.77
CA ILE A 36 13.37 -1.61 9.59
C ILE A 36 13.92 -0.21 9.34
N GLN A 37 13.09 0.83 9.33
CA GLN A 37 13.53 2.22 9.12
C GLN A 37 14.52 2.69 10.19
N ALA A 38 14.30 2.33 11.45
CA ALA A 38 15.16 2.74 12.56
C ALA A 38 16.53 2.05 12.55
N ASN A 39 16.59 0.80 12.09
CA ASN A 39 17.82 0.01 12.08
C ASN A 39 18.53 -0.01 10.71
N SER A 40 17.87 0.47 9.67
CA SER A 40 18.53 0.68 8.38
C SER A 40 19.29 2.00 8.42
N ASP A 41 20.62 1.96 8.28
CA ASP A 41 21.46 3.13 7.93
C ASP A 41 21.10 3.75 6.55
N ILE A 42 19.96 3.34 5.98
CA ILE A 42 19.56 3.48 4.60
C ILE A 42 18.29 4.32 4.61
N ASN A 43 18.46 5.62 4.43
CA ASN A 43 17.34 6.50 4.18
C ASN A 43 16.61 6.07 2.92
N LEU A 44 15.28 6.05 2.98
CA LEU A 44 14.42 5.84 1.81
C LEU A 44 14.85 6.82 0.72
N ASN A 45 15.09 6.30 -0.48
CA ASN A 45 15.60 7.12 -1.55
C ASN A 45 14.57 8.24 -1.89
N PRO A 46 14.86 9.52 -1.59
CA PRO A 46 13.94 10.62 -1.85
C PRO A 46 13.79 10.90 -3.35
N ASP A 47 14.71 10.37 -4.18
CA ASP A 47 14.78 10.62 -5.63
C ASP A 47 13.55 10.17 -6.42
N LYS A 48 12.61 9.43 -5.81
CA LYS A 48 11.33 9.06 -6.46
C LYS A 48 10.25 10.14 -6.36
N GLY A 49 10.51 11.28 -5.70
CA GLY A 49 9.55 12.39 -5.59
C GLY A 49 8.25 12.00 -4.88
N LEU A 50 8.35 11.06 -3.94
CA LEU A 50 7.23 10.48 -3.22
C LEU A 50 7.04 11.16 -1.87
N ASP A 51 5.78 11.25 -1.46
CA ASP A 51 5.41 11.74 -0.13
C ASP A 51 5.56 10.62 0.89
N GLU A 52 6.52 10.76 1.78
CA GLU A 52 6.79 9.84 2.88
C GLU A 52 5.57 9.70 3.82
N SER A 53 4.79 10.78 4.01
CA SER A 53 3.55 10.74 4.79
C SER A 53 2.56 9.77 4.14
N LEU A 54 2.38 9.85 2.83
CA LEU A 54 1.43 9.00 2.11
C LEU A 54 1.89 7.53 2.05
N LEU A 55 3.21 7.29 1.94
CA LEU A 55 3.77 5.93 2.06
C LEU A 55 3.48 5.34 3.45
N THR A 56 3.69 6.14 4.50
CA THR A 56 3.44 5.74 5.89
C THR A 56 1.95 5.47 6.12
N GLU A 57 1.06 6.31 5.61
CA GLU A 57 -0.38 6.10 5.69
C GLU A 57 -0.82 4.81 5.01
N ILE A 58 -0.28 4.49 3.83
CA ILE A 58 -0.57 3.22 3.14
C ILE A 58 -0.11 2.03 3.98
N ILE A 59 1.08 2.10 4.60
CA ILE A 59 1.59 1.01 5.45
C ILE A 59 0.74 0.84 6.71
N ASN A 60 0.32 1.94 7.33
CA ASN A 60 -0.54 1.94 8.50
C ASN A 60 -1.90 1.32 8.18
N PHE A 61 -2.51 1.73 7.07
CA PHE A 61 -3.75 1.14 6.57
C PHE A 61 -3.60 -0.37 6.35
N LEU A 62 -2.58 -0.80 5.60
CA LEU A 62 -2.35 -2.24 5.33
C LEU A 62 -2.12 -3.03 6.62
N SER A 63 -1.44 -2.44 7.61
CA SER A 63 -1.25 -3.05 8.93
C SER A 63 -2.56 -3.16 9.70
N SER A 64 -3.36 -2.08 9.76
CA SER A 64 -4.67 -2.06 10.40
C SER A 64 -5.61 -3.08 9.77
N PHE A 65 -5.71 -3.08 8.45
CA PHE A 65 -6.50 -4.02 7.65
C PHE A 65 -6.12 -5.47 7.92
N ALA A 66 -4.82 -5.78 7.93
CA ALA A 66 -4.35 -7.13 8.16
C ALA A 66 -4.68 -7.66 9.57
N ASN A 67 -4.75 -6.78 10.59
CA ASN A 67 -4.91 -7.16 11.99
C ASN A 67 -6.34 -7.06 12.52
N ARG A 68 -7.15 -6.11 12.02
CA ARG A 68 -8.43 -5.73 12.64
C ARG A 68 -9.60 -5.81 11.67
N SER A 69 -9.50 -5.17 10.51
CA SER A 69 -10.66 -4.97 9.62
C SER A 69 -10.79 -5.99 8.48
N ARG A 70 -9.94 -7.03 8.43
CA ARG A 70 -10.06 -8.11 7.43
C ARG A 70 -11.44 -8.77 7.42
N TYR A 71 -12.03 -8.96 8.60
CA TYR A 71 -13.36 -9.56 8.77
C TYR A 71 -14.42 -8.51 9.14
N TYR A 72 -14.17 -7.23 8.82
CA TYR A 72 -15.03 -6.12 9.19
C TYR A 72 -16.51 -6.40 8.89
N ASN A 73 -16.84 -6.93 7.71
CA ASN A 73 -18.23 -7.23 7.35
C ASN A 73 -18.88 -8.27 8.29
N LEU A 74 -18.13 -9.29 8.71
CA LEU A 74 -18.62 -10.31 9.65
C LEU A 74 -18.75 -9.72 11.06
N ASP A 75 -17.78 -8.92 11.49
CA ASP A 75 -17.80 -8.25 12.79
C ASP A 75 -18.99 -7.28 12.88
N TYR A 76 -19.22 -6.50 11.83
CA TYR A 76 -20.35 -5.59 11.70
C TYR A 76 -21.70 -6.33 11.77
N LEU A 77 -21.85 -7.41 10.99
CA LEU A 77 -23.09 -8.22 10.98
C LEU A 77 -23.33 -8.96 12.30
N THR A 78 -22.27 -9.29 13.05
CA THR A 78 -22.37 -9.95 14.37
C THR A 78 -22.50 -8.95 15.52
N GLY A 79 -22.64 -7.66 15.23
CA GLY A 79 -22.88 -6.61 16.22
C GLY A 79 -21.63 -6.15 16.96
N GLN A 80 -20.43 -6.56 16.52
CA GLN A 80 -19.18 -5.97 17.01
C GLN A 80 -19.04 -4.58 16.39
N THR A 81 -19.31 -3.56 17.19
CA THR A 81 -19.22 -2.14 16.81
C THR A 81 -17.93 -1.54 17.39
N GLY A 82 -17.26 -0.68 16.63
CA GLY A 82 -16.04 0.02 17.08
C GLY A 82 -14.83 -0.09 16.15
N ILE A 83 -14.93 -0.83 15.04
CA ILE A 83 -13.93 -0.83 13.97
C ILE A 83 -14.40 0.17 12.90
N GLU A 84 -13.51 1.06 12.44
CA GLU A 84 -13.80 1.94 11.30
C GLU A 84 -13.87 1.10 10.01
N ASP A 85 -14.81 1.44 9.12
CA ASP A 85 -14.95 0.74 7.85
C ASP A 85 -13.65 0.88 7.03
N PRO A 86 -13.00 -0.25 6.65
CA PRO A 86 -11.76 -0.19 5.88
C PRO A 86 -11.92 0.48 4.51
N LEU A 87 -13.11 0.46 3.89
CA LEU A 87 -13.35 1.17 2.63
C LEU A 87 -13.39 2.68 2.86
N VAL A 88 -13.99 3.14 3.95
CA VAL A 88 -14.00 4.56 4.34
C VAL A 88 -12.57 5.02 4.63
N GLU A 89 -11.79 4.24 5.39
CA GLU A 89 -10.38 4.56 5.66
C GLU A 89 -9.56 4.62 4.36
N TRP A 90 -9.78 3.68 3.45
CA TRP A 90 -9.11 3.62 2.16
C TRP A 90 -9.46 4.79 1.23
N SER A 91 -10.73 5.21 1.20
CA SER A 91 -11.18 6.35 0.39
C SER A 91 -10.46 7.65 0.72
N LYS A 92 -10.07 7.85 1.98
CA LYS A 92 -9.25 9.00 2.42
C LYS A 92 -7.86 8.99 1.77
N ILE A 93 -7.24 7.81 1.62
CA ILE A 93 -5.95 7.64 0.94
C ILE A 93 -6.12 7.88 -0.57
N GLN A 94 -7.19 7.34 -1.17
CA GLN A 94 -7.53 7.58 -2.58
C GLN A 94 -7.71 9.07 -2.87
N GLU A 95 -8.40 9.79 -1.99
CA GLU A 95 -8.63 11.24 -2.12
C GLU A 95 -7.31 12.03 -2.09
N LYS A 96 -6.40 11.71 -1.17
CA LYS A 96 -5.05 12.33 -1.13
C LYS A 96 -4.26 12.08 -2.41
N ILE A 97 -4.34 10.87 -2.96
CA ILE A 97 -3.67 10.50 -4.22
C ILE A 97 -4.30 11.23 -5.41
N TYR A 98 -5.63 11.27 -5.47
CA TYR A 98 -6.38 11.99 -6.50
C TYR A 98 -5.98 13.47 -6.51
N ASN A 99 -6.01 14.11 -5.34
CA ASN A 99 -5.68 15.51 -5.18
C ASN A 99 -4.23 15.85 -5.57
N ARG A 100 -3.30 14.92 -5.33
CA ARG A 100 -1.90 15.11 -5.69
C ARG A 100 -1.61 14.89 -7.17
N HIS A 101 -2.15 13.83 -7.79
CA HIS A 101 -1.69 13.39 -9.12
C HIS A 101 -2.72 13.54 -10.23
N CYS A 102 -4.01 13.59 -9.91
CA CYS A 102 -5.08 13.45 -10.89
C CYS A 102 -5.83 14.76 -11.18
N ILE A 103 -5.62 15.83 -10.39
CA ILE A 103 -6.23 17.14 -10.66
C ILE A 103 -5.62 17.74 -11.94
N LYS A 104 -6.29 17.53 -13.07
CA LYS A 104 -6.23 18.36 -14.28
C LYS A 104 -7.66 18.66 -14.72
N LYS A 105 -7.89 19.89 -15.21
CA LYS A 105 -9.20 20.51 -15.56
C LYS A 105 -10.26 19.48 -15.96
N LYS A 106 -11.44 19.54 -15.31
CA LYS A 106 -12.66 18.84 -15.72
C LYS A 106 -12.80 18.95 -17.24
N LYS A 107 -12.53 17.87 -17.97
CA LYS A 107 -13.14 17.70 -19.28
C LYS A 107 -14.62 17.61 -18.96
N GLY A 108 -15.41 18.58 -19.44
CA GLY A 108 -16.84 18.62 -19.17
C GLY A 108 -17.40 17.24 -19.43
N ILE A 109 -18.04 16.66 -18.42
CA ILE A 109 -18.82 15.43 -18.60
C ILE A 109 -19.83 15.80 -19.70
N PRO A 110 -19.85 15.09 -20.84
CA PRO A 110 -20.85 15.37 -21.86
C PRO A 110 -22.20 15.20 -21.18
N ASN A 111 -23.03 16.24 -21.27
CA ASN A 111 -24.33 16.32 -20.63
C ASN A 111 -25.29 15.35 -21.33
N SER A 112 -25.07 14.05 -21.20
CA SER A 112 -26.00 13.03 -21.66
C SER A 112 -27.04 12.87 -20.57
N HIS A 113 -28.20 13.50 -20.75
CA HIS A 113 -29.41 13.11 -20.03
C HIS A 113 -29.69 11.64 -20.34
N VAL A 114 -29.19 10.75 -19.50
CA VAL A 114 -29.56 9.34 -19.52
C VAL A 114 -30.57 9.19 -18.38
N GLU A 115 -31.83 8.92 -18.72
CA GLU A 115 -32.82 8.47 -17.74
C GLU A 115 -32.42 7.07 -17.27
N SER A 116 -31.57 7.03 -16.24
CA SER A 116 -31.08 5.80 -15.63
C SER A 116 -31.35 5.86 -14.13
N VAL A 117 -31.95 4.82 -13.60
CA VAL A 117 -32.05 4.61 -12.16
C VAL A 117 -30.75 3.96 -11.70
N VAL A 118 -29.95 4.68 -10.93
CA VAL A 118 -28.73 4.17 -10.28
C VAL A 118 -29.01 4.06 -8.79
N TRP A 119 -28.64 2.93 -8.18
CA TRP A 119 -28.67 2.73 -6.72
C TRP A 119 -27.46 1.90 -6.35
N VAL A 120 -26.34 2.56 -6.12
CA VAL A 120 -25.06 1.91 -5.80
C VAL A 120 -24.47 2.57 -4.56
N TYR A 121 -23.87 1.78 -3.67
CA TYR A 121 -23.14 2.30 -2.53
C TYR A 121 -21.72 2.72 -2.94
N SER A 122 -21.30 3.90 -2.52
CA SER A 122 -19.92 4.39 -2.63
C SER A 122 -18.97 3.64 -1.68
N GLU A 123 -17.67 3.89 -1.80
CA GLU A 123 -16.65 3.44 -0.82
C GLU A 123 -16.86 4.09 0.58
N THR A 124 -17.69 5.14 0.67
CA THR A 124 -18.08 5.80 1.93
C THR A 124 -19.41 5.30 2.50
N ASN A 125 -20.03 4.27 1.90
CA ASN A 125 -21.38 3.78 2.18
C ASN A 125 -22.50 4.81 1.94
N GLU A 126 -22.22 5.85 1.15
CA GLU A 126 -23.23 6.80 0.71
C GLU A 126 -23.92 6.28 -0.55
N ILE A 127 -25.20 6.57 -0.71
CA ILE A 127 -25.97 6.15 -1.88
C ILE A 127 -25.63 7.10 -3.03
N ILE A 128 -25.19 6.52 -4.14
CA ILE A 128 -25.05 7.19 -5.44
C ILE A 128 -26.33 6.89 -6.21
N ASP A 129 -27.16 7.90 -6.39
CA ASP A 129 -28.42 7.85 -7.14
C ASP A 129 -28.38 8.58 -8.49
N ASP A 130 -27.34 9.37 -8.74
CA ASP A 130 -27.09 10.04 -10.02
C ASP A 130 -26.06 9.30 -10.89
N PHE A 131 -26.37 9.18 -12.18
CA PHE A 131 -25.49 8.51 -13.14
C PHE A 131 -24.18 9.26 -13.40
N ASN A 132 -24.18 10.59 -13.37
CA ASN A 132 -22.95 11.38 -13.56
C ASN A 132 -22.03 11.24 -12.35
N ASP A 133 -22.59 11.18 -11.15
CA ASP A 133 -21.83 10.91 -9.92
C ASP A 133 -21.19 9.52 -9.95
N LEU A 134 -21.93 8.49 -10.40
CA LEU A 134 -21.38 7.15 -10.60
C LEU A 134 -20.23 7.15 -11.62
N LEU A 135 -20.40 7.84 -12.75
CA LEU A 135 -19.38 7.95 -13.79
C LEU A 135 -18.14 8.67 -13.26
N PHE A 136 -18.33 9.75 -12.51
CA PHE A 136 -17.26 10.52 -11.89
C PHE A 136 -16.46 9.68 -10.89
N GLU A 137 -17.13 8.97 -9.98
CA GLU A 137 -16.47 8.08 -9.02
C GLU A 137 -15.73 6.93 -9.72
N THR A 138 -16.32 6.35 -10.77
CA THR A 138 -15.65 5.30 -11.56
C THR A 138 -14.38 5.83 -12.23
N GLU A 139 -14.44 7.00 -12.88
CA GLU A 139 -13.26 7.62 -13.48
C GLU A 139 -12.19 7.96 -12.44
N LYS A 140 -12.61 8.47 -11.27
CA LYS A 140 -11.73 8.81 -10.15
C LYS A 140 -10.97 7.57 -9.69
N ILE A 141 -11.68 6.47 -9.40
CA ILE A 141 -11.08 5.20 -8.96
C ILE A 141 -10.07 4.70 -10.00
N GLN A 142 -10.43 4.69 -11.28
CA GLN A 142 -9.55 4.23 -12.35
C GLN A 142 -8.26 5.06 -12.46
N ARG A 143 -8.35 6.39 -12.30
CA ARG A 143 -7.16 7.26 -12.33
C ARG A 143 -6.28 7.06 -11.11
N VAL A 144 -6.88 6.91 -9.94
CA VAL A 144 -6.17 6.76 -8.67
C VAL A 144 -5.48 5.40 -8.56
N GLN A 145 -6.09 4.33 -9.09
CA GLN A 145 -5.60 2.96 -8.94
C GLN A 145 -4.15 2.77 -9.42
N GLY A 146 -3.80 3.32 -10.59
CA GLY A 146 -2.43 3.22 -11.12
C GLY A 146 -1.41 3.92 -10.22
N HIS A 147 -1.81 5.00 -9.54
CA HIS A 147 -0.96 5.70 -8.59
C HIS A 147 -0.78 4.92 -7.28
N ILE A 148 -1.86 4.39 -6.70
CA ILE A 148 -1.79 3.52 -5.51
C ILE A 148 -0.79 2.39 -5.73
N VAL A 149 -0.94 1.71 -6.86
CA VAL A 149 -0.08 0.62 -7.27
C VAL A 149 1.39 1.06 -7.33
N PHE A 150 1.66 2.26 -7.85
CA PHE A 150 3.01 2.83 -7.86
C PHE A 150 3.57 3.09 -6.45
N TYR A 151 2.75 3.55 -5.51
CA TYR A 151 3.17 3.71 -4.11
C TYR A 151 3.54 2.35 -3.48
N VAL A 152 2.68 1.34 -3.63
CA VAL A 152 2.93 -0.02 -3.11
C VAL A 152 4.18 -0.63 -3.75
N TYR A 153 4.31 -0.51 -5.08
CA TYR A 153 5.50 -0.94 -5.81
C TYR A 153 6.76 -0.30 -5.22
N THR A 154 6.72 1.00 -4.94
CA THR A 154 7.88 1.70 -4.38
C THR A 154 8.22 1.22 -2.98
N ILE A 155 7.24 0.96 -2.12
CA ILE A 155 7.46 0.35 -0.81
C ILE A 155 8.22 -0.97 -0.98
N ILE A 156 7.78 -1.83 -1.91
CA ILE A 156 8.42 -3.13 -2.16
C ILE A 156 9.85 -2.97 -2.68
N CYS A 157 10.08 -2.06 -3.65
CA CYS A 157 11.44 -1.77 -4.14
C CYS A 157 12.38 -1.33 -3.02
N ASN A 158 11.92 -0.42 -2.16
CA ASN A 158 12.74 0.08 -1.06
C ASN A 158 13.09 -1.04 -0.07
N LEU A 159 12.13 -1.93 0.23
CA LEU A 159 12.37 -3.10 1.07
C LEU A 159 13.33 -4.11 0.42
N ALA A 160 13.23 -4.32 -0.90
CA ALA A 160 14.13 -5.18 -1.65
C ALA A 160 15.57 -4.64 -1.64
N GLU A 161 15.74 -3.33 -1.81
CA GLU A 161 17.03 -2.66 -1.72
C GLU A 161 17.65 -2.77 -0.31
N ILE A 162 16.84 -2.58 0.74
CA ILE A 162 17.29 -2.77 2.12
C ILE A 162 17.75 -4.22 2.35
N LEU A 163 16.98 -5.20 1.88
CA LEU A 163 17.33 -6.62 1.99
C LEU A 163 18.67 -6.91 1.31
N GLU A 164 18.85 -6.45 0.08
CA GLU A 164 20.09 -6.61 -0.69
C GLU A 164 21.30 -6.02 0.04
N ARG A 165 21.16 -4.78 0.53
CA ARG A 165 22.24 -4.10 1.27
C ARG A 165 22.61 -4.83 2.56
N LEU A 166 21.63 -5.36 3.30
CA LEU A 166 21.90 -6.16 4.50
C LEU A 166 22.65 -7.45 4.17
N GLU A 167 22.27 -8.12 3.08
CA GLU A 167 22.96 -9.34 2.63
C GLU A 167 24.42 -9.07 2.28
N PHE A 168 24.70 -7.95 1.61
CA PHE A 168 26.08 -7.53 1.34
C PHE A 168 26.83 -7.11 2.60
N LYS A 169 26.23 -6.31 3.49
CA LYS A 169 26.85 -5.83 4.73
C LYS A 169 27.35 -6.98 5.61
N HIS A 170 26.57 -8.04 5.70
CA HIS A 170 26.84 -9.18 6.60
C HIS A 170 27.31 -10.45 5.88
N ASN A 171 27.56 -10.40 4.56
CA ASN A 171 27.92 -11.56 3.73
C ASN A 171 26.99 -12.76 3.94
N LEU A 172 25.67 -12.50 3.94
CA LEU A 172 24.66 -13.49 4.29
C LEU A 172 24.35 -14.44 3.15
N PHE A 173 24.18 -15.73 3.49
CA PHE A 173 23.67 -16.77 2.61
C PHE A 173 22.48 -17.50 3.28
N PRO A 174 21.48 -17.96 2.51
CA PRO A 174 21.28 -17.74 1.07
C PRO A 174 20.86 -16.29 0.73
N PHE A 175 20.96 -15.93 -0.55
CA PHE A 175 20.57 -14.62 -1.07
C PHE A 175 19.07 -14.56 -1.34
N LEU A 176 18.31 -14.00 -0.40
CA LEU A 176 16.86 -13.83 -0.51
C LEU A 176 16.47 -12.70 -1.46
N ARG A 177 17.40 -11.78 -1.80
CA ARG A 177 17.15 -10.74 -2.80
C ARG A 177 16.75 -11.31 -4.17
N GLU A 178 17.14 -12.55 -4.48
CA GLU A 178 16.81 -13.21 -5.76
C GLU A 178 15.31 -13.35 -5.99
N PHE A 179 14.52 -13.50 -4.91
CA PHE A 179 13.05 -13.53 -4.98
C PHE A 179 12.43 -12.18 -5.37
N PHE A 180 13.20 -11.09 -5.30
CA PHE A 180 12.75 -9.72 -5.54
C PHE A 180 13.41 -9.07 -6.76
N THR A 181 14.05 -9.85 -7.63
CA THR A 181 14.73 -9.37 -8.85
C THR A 181 13.86 -8.44 -9.71
N SER A 182 12.55 -8.73 -9.85
CA SER A 182 11.59 -7.87 -10.56
C SER A 182 11.44 -6.46 -9.94
N TYR A 183 11.67 -6.32 -8.64
CA TYR A 183 11.54 -5.08 -7.87
C TYR A 183 12.87 -4.32 -7.71
N ASN A 184 13.99 -4.91 -8.15
CA ASN A 184 15.28 -4.22 -8.26
C ASN A 184 15.39 -3.43 -9.59
N SER A 185 14.36 -3.47 -10.44
CA SER A 185 14.33 -2.77 -11.72
C SER A 185 13.85 -1.32 -11.57
N ASN A 186 14.57 -0.38 -12.21
CA ASN A 186 14.20 1.04 -12.28
C ASN A 186 13.04 1.28 -13.26
N MET A 187 11.89 0.64 -13.01
CA MET A 187 10.67 0.90 -13.78
C MET A 187 10.27 2.37 -13.65
N LYS A 188 10.00 3.03 -14.78
CA LYS A 188 9.52 4.42 -14.76
C LYS A 188 8.11 4.46 -14.16
N LYS A 189 7.81 5.52 -13.42
CA LYS A 189 6.47 5.78 -12.85
C LYS A 189 5.34 5.63 -13.87
N SER A 190 5.55 6.11 -15.10
CA SER A 190 4.59 6.00 -16.20
C SER A 190 4.23 4.57 -16.57
N ASP A 191 5.19 3.65 -16.44
CA ASP A 191 5.05 2.27 -16.89
C ASP A 191 4.29 1.48 -15.84
N VAL A 192 4.55 1.77 -14.56
CA VAL A 192 3.83 1.18 -13.42
C VAL A 192 2.36 1.63 -13.40
N ILE A 193 2.09 2.92 -13.60
CA ILE A 193 0.71 3.46 -13.58
C ILE A 193 -0.15 2.86 -14.69
N LYS A 194 0.43 2.57 -15.86
CA LYS A 194 -0.29 2.06 -17.03
C LYS A 194 -0.47 0.54 -17.02
N LYS A 195 0.19 -0.20 -16.12
CA LYS A 195 0.06 -1.66 -16.04
C LYS A 195 -1.34 -2.03 -15.58
N ARG A 196 -2.07 -2.74 -16.45
CA ARG A 196 -3.39 -3.32 -16.16
C ARG A 196 -3.29 -4.70 -15.48
N LEU A 197 -2.17 -5.38 -15.64
CA LEU A 197 -1.91 -6.71 -15.08
C LEU A 197 -0.54 -6.71 -14.40
N TRP A 198 -0.47 -7.42 -13.27
CA TRP A 198 0.75 -7.66 -12.51
C TRP A 198 1.15 -9.12 -12.75
N ILE A 199 2.16 -9.30 -13.62
CA ILE A 199 2.61 -10.55 -14.27
C ILE A 199 1.89 -10.81 -15.60
#